data_AF-A0AAF1AHU0-F1
#
_entry.id   AF-A0AAF1AHU0-F1
#
_cell.length_a   1.000
_cell.length_b   1.000
_cell.length_c   1.000
_cell.angle_alpha   90.00
_cell.angle_beta   90.00
_cell.angle_gamma   90.00
#
_symmetry.space_group_name_H-M   'P 1'
#
loop_
_entity.id
_entity.type
_entity.pdbx_description
1 polymer ?
#
loop_
_entity_poly.entity_id
_entity_poly.type
_entity_poly.pdbx_seq_one_letter_code
_entity_poly.pdbx_strand_id
1 'polypeptide(L)'
;MCAASVCSASLRELTADAGRRVPAWVRHGDPESAIPVRLAVLAVMAQQVAIPRAYTVVPRWPLLVLEALLMVALLAINPRVMSRRTRLGRYATWGLLAAITIDNTASAVLLDVRIISGEVSNNAAVLLGSGAAIFVTNIIVFGIWYWELDRGGPFARHAGERPYPDFLFPQMTTPHVAKPDWRPTFVDYLYVSVTNVMAFSPTDTMPLARWAKALMTVQAMVALSTAALVISRAVNVLG
;
A
#
# COMPACT_ATOMS: atom_id res chain seq x y z
N MET A 1 -10.25 -55.13 -4.16
CA MET A 1 -9.35 -53.94 -4.29
C MET A 1 -9.96 -52.78 -5.09
N CYS A 2 -10.92 -52.98 -6.02
CA CYS A 2 -11.49 -51.89 -6.83
C CYS A 2 -12.36 -50.87 -6.03
N ALA A 3 -13.19 -51.34 -5.10
CA ALA A 3 -14.11 -50.49 -4.32
C ALA A 3 -13.43 -49.45 -3.41
N ALA A 4 -12.27 -49.78 -2.85
CA ALA A 4 -11.48 -48.84 -2.04
C ALA A 4 -10.88 -47.72 -2.89
N SER A 5 -10.49 -48.01 -4.14
CA SER A 5 -9.96 -47.00 -5.06
C SER A 5 -11.04 -46.01 -5.52
N VAL A 6 -12.25 -46.52 -5.82
CA VAL A 6 -13.42 -45.72 -6.24
C VAL A 6 -13.92 -44.83 -5.09
N CYS A 7 -13.98 -45.36 -3.86
CA CYS A 7 -14.30 -44.57 -2.67
C CYS A 7 -13.25 -43.46 -2.43
N SER A 8 -11.96 -43.76 -2.62
CA SER A 8 -10.89 -42.76 -2.49
C SER A 8 -10.89 -41.69 -3.59
N ALA A 9 -11.39 -42.01 -4.78
CA ALA A 9 -11.54 -41.08 -5.89
C ALA A 9 -12.75 -40.17 -5.68
N SER A 10 -13.90 -40.75 -5.29
CA SER A 10 -15.11 -40.01 -4.95
C SER A 10 -14.92 -39.08 -3.75
N LEU A 11 -14.19 -39.52 -2.72
CA LEU A 11 -13.86 -38.67 -1.58
C LEU A 11 -12.95 -37.49 -2.01
N ARG A 12 -11.99 -37.74 -2.90
CA ARG A 12 -11.14 -36.68 -3.46
C ARG A 12 -11.93 -35.66 -4.28
N GLU A 13 -12.85 -36.12 -5.13
CA GLU A 13 -13.75 -35.24 -5.90
C GLU A 13 -14.66 -34.41 -5.00
N LEU A 14 -15.26 -35.02 -3.98
CA LEU A 14 -16.10 -34.32 -3.00
C LEU A 14 -15.31 -33.26 -2.20
N THR A 15 -14.06 -33.56 -1.81
CA THR A 15 -13.19 -32.57 -1.15
C THR A 15 -12.73 -31.44 -2.09
N ALA A 16 -12.50 -31.76 -3.37
CA ALA A 16 -12.15 -30.75 -4.37
C ALA A 16 -13.32 -29.81 -4.67
N ASP A 17 -14.54 -30.33 -4.76
CA ASP A 17 -15.76 -29.54 -4.95
C ASP A 17 -16.13 -28.74 -3.69
N ALA A 18 -15.95 -29.30 -2.49
CA ALA A 18 -16.10 -28.55 -1.25
C ALA A 18 -15.09 -27.40 -1.15
N GLY A 19 -13.83 -27.64 -1.57
CA GLY A 19 -12.79 -26.61 -1.65
C GLY A 19 -13.12 -25.48 -2.63
N ARG A 20 -13.79 -25.78 -3.76
CA ARG A 20 -14.25 -24.76 -4.71
C ARG A 20 -15.40 -23.89 -4.19
N ARG A 21 -16.18 -24.37 -3.21
CA ARG A 21 -17.24 -23.56 -2.57
C ARG A 21 -16.71 -22.53 -1.60
N VAL A 22 -15.47 -22.69 -1.11
CA VAL A 22 -14.83 -21.73 -0.21
C VAL A 22 -14.23 -20.60 -1.04
N PRO A 23 -14.49 -19.32 -0.69
CA PRO A 23 -13.96 -18.21 -1.45
C PRO A 23 -12.45 -18.26 -1.63
N ALA A 24 -11.96 -17.87 -2.81
CA ALA A 24 -10.56 -17.97 -3.19
C ALA A 24 -9.61 -17.35 -2.18
N TRP A 25 -9.99 -16.24 -1.58
CA TRP A 25 -9.18 -15.52 -0.60
C TRP A 25 -9.08 -16.23 0.76
N VAL A 26 -10.00 -17.12 1.13
CA VAL A 26 -9.99 -17.85 2.42
C VAL A 26 -9.20 -19.16 2.36
N ARG A 27 -8.94 -19.69 1.16
CA ARG A 27 -8.17 -20.94 0.98
C ARG A 27 -6.71 -20.81 1.44
N HIS A 28 -5.96 -21.90 1.45
CA HIS A 28 -4.49 -21.80 1.44
C HIS A 28 -4.05 -21.54 -0.01
N GLY A 29 -3.15 -20.56 -0.24
CA GLY A 29 -2.68 -20.22 -1.60
C GLY A 29 -1.20 -20.54 -1.80
N ASP A 30 -0.57 -19.85 -2.75
CA ASP A 30 0.89 -19.71 -2.89
C ASP A 30 1.36 -18.39 -2.24
N PRO A 31 2.61 -18.29 -1.75
CA PRO A 31 3.09 -17.07 -1.12
C PRO A 31 3.11 -15.89 -2.10
N GLU A 32 2.73 -14.70 -1.63
CA GLU A 32 2.72 -13.49 -2.45
C GLU A 32 4.14 -13.08 -2.89
N SER A 33 4.27 -12.51 -4.09
CA SER A 33 5.53 -11.94 -4.58
C SER A 33 5.90 -10.67 -3.80
N ALA A 34 7.15 -10.61 -3.34
CA ALA A 34 7.72 -9.45 -2.66
C ALA A 34 8.26 -8.39 -3.65
N ILE A 35 8.28 -8.66 -4.95
CA ILE A 35 8.88 -7.76 -5.96
C ILE A 35 8.11 -6.43 -6.06
N PRO A 36 6.77 -6.41 -6.22
CA PRO A 36 6.04 -5.16 -6.42
C PRO A 36 6.20 -4.17 -5.27
N VAL A 37 6.09 -4.65 -4.01
CA VAL A 37 6.23 -3.79 -2.83
C VAL A 37 7.64 -3.21 -2.72
N ARG A 38 8.66 -3.96 -3.13
CA ARG A 38 10.04 -3.47 -3.12
C ARG A 38 10.30 -2.44 -4.19
N LEU A 39 9.76 -2.63 -5.39
CA LEU A 39 9.84 -1.61 -6.44
C LEU A 39 9.19 -0.32 -5.97
N ALA A 40 8.08 -0.40 -5.23
CA ALA A 40 7.43 0.78 -4.64
C ALA A 40 8.33 1.46 -3.59
N VAL A 41 8.96 0.71 -2.68
CA VAL A 41 9.91 1.29 -1.72
C VAL A 41 11.14 1.87 -2.41
N LEU A 42 11.68 1.21 -3.43
CA LEU A 42 12.78 1.73 -4.25
C LEU A 42 12.38 3.02 -4.98
N ALA A 43 11.13 3.14 -5.44
CA ALA A 43 10.62 4.37 -6.03
C ALA A 43 10.58 5.51 -5.01
N VAL A 44 10.14 5.24 -3.77
CA VAL A 44 10.16 6.22 -2.67
C VAL A 44 11.60 6.64 -2.34
N MET A 45 12.55 5.70 -2.26
CA MET A 45 13.96 6.00 -2.04
C MET A 45 14.56 6.83 -3.19
N ALA A 46 14.30 6.44 -4.44
CA ALA A 46 14.78 7.16 -5.62
C ALA A 46 14.24 8.59 -5.67
N GLN A 47 12.96 8.79 -5.36
CA GLN A 47 12.34 10.11 -5.26
C GLN A 47 13.02 10.97 -4.19
N GLN A 48 13.31 10.42 -3.01
CA GLN A 48 13.97 11.16 -1.93
C GLN A 48 15.36 11.68 -2.33
N VAL A 49 16.11 10.91 -3.14
CA VAL A 49 17.43 11.30 -3.67
C VAL A 49 17.31 12.31 -4.81
N ALA A 50 16.30 12.15 -5.68
CA ALA A 50 16.14 12.97 -6.88
C ALA A 50 15.73 14.42 -6.58
N ILE A 51 15.08 14.67 -5.44
CA ILE A 51 14.65 16.01 -5.03
C ILE A 51 15.84 16.80 -4.47
N PRO A 52 16.22 17.94 -5.07
CA PRO A 52 17.34 18.75 -4.59
C PRO A 52 17.20 19.18 -3.12
N ARG A 53 18.34 19.22 -2.40
CA ARG A 53 18.41 19.59 -0.97
C ARG A 53 17.83 20.96 -0.63
N ALA A 54 17.78 21.86 -1.61
CA ALA A 54 17.14 23.17 -1.48
C ALA A 54 15.63 23.08 -1.19
N TYR A 55 15.01 21.91 -1.43
CA TYR A 55 13.58 21.67 -1.29
C TYR A 55 13.24 20.74 -0.11
N THR A 56 14.23 20.45 0.75
CA THR A 56 14.06 19.55 1.90
C THR A 56 14.17 20.33 3.18
N VAL A 57 13.11 20.35 4.00
CA VAL A 57 13.09 21.09 5.27
C VAL A 57 13.74 20.30 6.42
N VAL A 58 13.77 18.97 6.31
CA VAL A 58 14.34 18.04 7.29
C VAL A 58 15.45 17.20 6.63
N PRO A 59 16.55 16.88 7.33
CA PRO A 59 17.57 15.97 6.82
C PRO A 59 16.98 14.59 6.51
N ARG A 60 16.96 14.19 5.23
CA ARG A 60 16.39 12.90 4.79
C ARG A 60 17.28 11.68 5.05
N TRP A 61 18.55 11.90 5.30
CA TRP A 61 19.54 10.82 5.38
C TRP A 61 19.22 9.76 6.46
N PRO A 62 18.67 10.07 7.66
CA PRO A 62 18.37 9.03 8.65
C PRO A 62 17.26 8.10 8.17
N LEU A 63 16.20 8.66 7.57
CA LEU A 63 15.09 7.88 7.02
C LEU A 63 15.57 7.02 5.85
N LEU A 64 16.36 7.60 4.94
CA LEU A 64 16.90 6.88 3.79
C LEU A 64 17.85 5.74 4.19
N VAL A 65 18.68 5.95 5.22
CA VAL A 65 19.53 4.89 5.79
C VAL A 65 18.68 3.79 6.42
N LEU A 66 17.65 4.16 7.18
CA LEU A 66 16.75 3.19 7.81
C LEU A 66 15.97 2.37 6.76
N GLU A 67 15.45 3.01 5.72
CA GLU A 67 14.81 2.37 4.57
C GLU A 67 15.77 1.39 3.88
N ALA A 68 17.00 1.81 3.62
CA ALA A 68 18.01 0.98 2.97
C ALA A 68 18.36 -0.26 3.83
N LEU A 69 18.58 -0.07 5.13
CA LEU A 69 18.88 -1.16 6.06
C LEU A 69 17.72 -2.15 6.15
N LEU A 70 16.49 -1.66 6.25
CA LEU A 70 15.32 -2.53 6.30
C LEU A 70 15.10 -3.26 4.98
N MET A 71 15.28 -2.58 3.84
CA MET A 71 15.22 -3.21 2.52
C MET A 71 16.22 -4.36 2.41
N VAL A 72 17.47 -4.15 2.85
CA VAL A 72 18.51 -5.21 2.89
C VAL A 72 18.09 -6.36 3.80
N ALA A 73 17.58 -6.07 5.00
CA ALA A 73 17.10 -7.10 5.91
C ALA A 73 15.92 -7.92 5.33
N LEU A 74 14.95 -7.26 4.68
CA LEU A 74 13.81 -7.91 4.04
C LEU A 74 14.21 -8.73 2.81
N LEU A 75 15.23 -8.28 2.06
CA LEU A 75 15.83 -9.05 0.97
C LEU A 75 16.51 -10.31 1.50
N ALA A 76 17.21 -10.23 2.64
CA ALA A 76 17.87 -11.37 3.26
C ALA A 76 16.88 -12.42 3.78
N ILE A 77 15.71 -12.00 4.28
CA ILE A 77 14.71 -12.93 4.85
C ILE A 77 13.85 -13.59 3.75
N ASN A 78 13.36 -12.82 2.77
CA ASN A 78 12.33 -13.27 1.81
C ASN A 78 12.64 -12.81 0.38
N PRO A 79 13.72 -13.22 -0.30
CA PRO A 79 14.29 -12.54 -1.46
C PRO A 79 13.37 -12.38 -2.68
N ARG A 80 12.32 -13.19 -2.84
CA ARG A 80 11.35 -13.05 -3.96
C ARG A 80 9.91 -13.26 -3.54
N VAL A 81 9.66 -14.19 -2.63
CA VAL A 81 8.34 -14.58 -2.17
C VAL A 81 8.24 -14.45 -0.66
N MET A 82 7.05 -14.11 -0.18
CA MET A 82 6.80 -13.80 1.23
C MET A 82 6.52 -15.08 2.02
N SER A 83 7.50 -15.98 2.11
CA SER A 83 7.34 -17.33 2.68
C SER A 83 7.68 -17.43 4.18
N ARG A 84 8.57 -16.59 4.69
CA ARG A 84 9.08 -16.67 6.07
C ARG A 84 8.53 -15.53 6.94
N ARG A 85 7.60 -15.85 7.84
CA ARG A 85 6.99 -14.92 8.80
C ARG A 85 7.94 -14.72 10.00
N THR A 86 8.42 -13.50 10.23
CA THR A 86 9.26 -13.14 11.39
C THR A 86 8.60 -12.00 12.19
N ARG A 87 8.65 -12.05 13.53
CA ARG A 87 8.09 -10.99 14.38
C ARG A 87 8.86 -9.69 14.21
N LEU A 88 10.19 -9.77 14.22
CA LEU A 88 11.07 -8.61 14.03
C LEU A 88 10.81 -7.92 12.68
N GLY A 89 10.76 -8.68 11.58
CA GLY A 89 10.48 -8.13 10.25
C GLY A 89 9.14 -7.42 10.17
N ARG A 90 8.10 -7.97 10.81
CA ARG A 90 6.77 -7.35 10.88
C ARG A 90 6.81 -6.00 11.61
N TYR A 91 7.32 -5.97 12.84
CA TYR A 91 7.36 -4.72 13.61
C TYR A 91 8.30 -3.69 13.00
N ALA A 92 9.42 -4.12 12.42
CA ALA A 92 10.34 -3.22 11.73
C ALA A 92 9.70 -2.61 10.47
N THR A 93 8.91 -3.39 9.71
CA THR A 93 8.13 -2.89 8.57
C THR A 93 7.10 -1.87 9.02
N TRP A 94 6.33 -2.16 10.08
CA TRP A 94 5.35 -1.21 10.62
C TRP A 94 6.00 0.07 11.16
N GLY A 95 7.14 -0.06 11.86
CA GLY A 95 7.90 1.09 12.34
C GLY A 95 8.40 1.96 11.21
N LEU A 96 8.92 1.36 10.13
CA LEU A 96 9.36 2.11 8.96
C LEU A 96 8.20 2.81 8.25
N LEU A 97 7.10 2.09 7.99
CA LEU A 97 5.92 2.69 7.37
C LEU A 97 5.37 3.85 8.20
N ALA A 98 5.35 3.71 9.54
CA ALA A 98 4.94 4.78 10.43
C ALA A 98 5.89 5.98 10.33
N ALA A 99 7.20 5.76 10.32
CA ALA A 99 8.19 6.83 10.16
C ALA A 99 8.03 7.57 8.84
N ILE A 100 7.86 6.86 7.71
CA ILE A 100 7.64 7.45 6.39
C ILE A 100 6.32 8.23 6.37
N THR A 101 5.23 7.67 6.90
CA THR A 101 3.94 8.36 6.95
C THR A 101 4.01 9.63 7.80
N ILE A 102 4.68 9.59 8.95
CA ILE A 102 4.86 10.76 9.84
C ILE A 102 5.70 11.83 9.13
N ASP A 103 6.84 11.46 8.54
CA ASP A 103 7.72 12.40 7.81
C ASP A 103 6.99 13.05 6.63
N ASN A 104 6.27 12.26 5.84
CA ASN A 104 5.52 12.76 4.69
C ASN A 104 4.36 13.67 5.12
N THR A 105 3.64 13.30 6.19
CA THR A 105 2.55 14.12 6.74
C THR A 105 3.07 15.42 7.34
N ALA A 106 4.17 15.38 8.09
CA ALA A 106 4.82 16.58 8.61
C ALA A 106 5.31 17.50 7.49
N SER A 107 5.87 16.93 6.42
CA SER A 107 6.26 17.65 5.21
C SER A 107 5.06 18.32 4.52
N ALA A 108 3.92 17.63 4.42
CA ALA A 108 2.67 18.17 3.90
C ALA A 108 2.18 19.36 4.73
N VAL A 109 2.03 19.18 6.04
CA VAL A 109 1.57 20.24 6.96
C VAL A 109 2.50 21.45 6.92
N LEU A 110 3.82 21.24 6.86
CA LEU A 110 4.79 22.32 6.80
C LEU A 110 4.71 23.08 5.47
N LEU A 111 4.50 22.38 4.36
CA LEU A 111 4.30 23.00 3.06
C LEU A 111 2.99 23.83 3.06
N ASP A 112 1.91 23.27 3.59
CA ASP A 112 0.61 23.92 3.71
C ASP A 112 0.71 25.20 4.55
N VAL A 113 1.35 25.13 5.72
CA VAL A 113 1.58 26.29 6.61
C VAL A 113 2.40 27.37 5.90
N ARG A 114 3.48 27.01 5.19
CA ARG A 114 4.31 27.97 4.46
C ARG A 114 3.58 28.62 3.28
N ILE A 115 2.69 27.90 2.62
CA ILE A 115 1.84 28.46 1.56
C ILE A 115 0.87 29.47 2.15
N ILE A 116 0.23 29.16 3.28
CA ILE A 116 -0.74 30.03 3.94
C ILE A 116 -0.06 31.28 4.56
N SER A 117 1.13 31.12 5.14
CA SER A 117 1.89 32.25 5.72
C SER A 117 2.57 33.14 4.68
N GLY A 118 2.61 32.72 3.41
CA GLY A 118 3.30 33.44 2.34
C GLY A 118 4.83 33.24 2.35
N GLU A 119 5.38 32.43 3.25
CA GLU A 119 6.83 32.16 3.40
C GLU A 119 7.34 31.08 2.43
N VAL A 120 6.72 30.95 1.25
CA VAL A 120 7.03 29.90 0.28
C VAL A 120 7.67 30.47 -0.98
N SER A 121 8.50 29.66 -1.65
CA SER A 121 9.23 30.04 -2.86
C SER A 121 8.30 30.64 -3.94
N ASN A 122 8.76 31.70 -4.60
CA ASN A 122 8.14 32.27 -5.81
C ASN A 122 8.50 31.47 -7.09
N ASN A 123 8.89 30.20 -6.95
CA ASN A 123 9.17 29.33 -8.07
C ASN A 123 8.12 28.21 -8.14
N ALA A 124 7.25 28.27 -9.13
CA ALA A 124 6.16 27.30 -9.33
C ALA A 124 6.67 25.86 -9.50
N ALA A 125 7.82 25.66 -10.15
CA ALA A 125 8.40 24.32 -10.32
C ALA A 125 8.80 23.69 -8.98
N VAL A 126 9.25 24.51 -8.03
CA VAL A 126 9.62 24.05 -6.68
C VAL A 126 8.40 23.62 -5.88
N LEU A 127 7.34 24.43 -5.93
CA LEU A 127 6.06 24.16 -5.28
C LEU A 127 5.45 22.86 -5.81
N LEU A 128 5.32 22.76 -7.14
CA LEU A 128 4.74 21.60 -7.80
C LEU A 128 5.59 20.34 -7.58
N GLY A 129 6.92 20.45 -7.68
CA GLY A 129 7.81 19.32 -7.42
C GLY A 129 7.73 18.81 -5.98
N SER A 130 7.67 19.72 -5.01
CA SER A 130 7.54 19.35 -3.59
C SER A 130 6.18 18.73 -3.28
N GLY A 131 5.10 19.33 -3.78
CA GLY A 131 3.74 18.79 -3.64
C GLY A 131 3.57 17.43 -4.32
N ALA A 132 4.10 17.27 -5.54
CA ALA A 132 4.07 16.00 -6.27
C ALA A 132 4.82 14.90 -5.53
N ALA A 133 5.98 15.21 -4.95
CA ALA A 133 6.73 14.25 -4.14
C ALA A 133 5.93 13.78 -2.92
N ILE A 134 5.34 14.71 -2.17
CA ILE A 134 4.49 14.39 -1.02
C ILE A 134 3.30 13.54 -1.44
N PHE A 135 2.66 13.90 -2.56
CA PHE A 135 1.50 13.20 -3.10
C PHE A 135 1.83 11.76 -3.51
N VAL A 136 2.93 11.54 -4.23
CA VAL A 136 3.38 10.20 -4.66
C VAL A 136 3.81 9.35 -3.47
N THR A 137 4.55 9.91 -2.51
CA THR A 137 4.91 9.18 -1.28
C THR A 137 3.65 8.81 -0.48
N ASN A 138 2.66 9.69 -0.42
CA ASN A 138 1.39 9.43 0.26
C ASN A 138 0.66 8.24 -0.38
N ILE A 139 0.59 8.17 -1.71
CA ILE A 139 0.02 7.01 -2.43
C ILE A 139 0.78 5.73 -2.11
N ILE A 140 2.11 5.75 -2.21
CA ILE A 140 2.90 4.53 -2.04
C ILE A 140 2.80 4.02 -0.60
N VAL A 141 3.02 4.88 0.40
CA VAL A 141 3.08 4.44 1.80
C VAL A 141 1.73 3.92 2.28
N PHE A 142 0.62 4.56 1.89
CA PHE A 142 -0.71 4.09 2.26
C PHE A 142 -1.13 2.84 1.47
N GLY A 143 -0.73 2.70 0.20
CA GLY A 143 -0.89 1.43 -0.52
C GLY A 143 -0.19 0.27 0.18
N ILE A 144 1.02 0.49 0.72
CA ILE A 144 1.72 -0.52 1.53
C ILE A 144 0.99 -0.76 2.85
N TRP A 145 0.50 0.28 3.55
CA TRP A 145 -0.31 0.10 4.77
C TRP A 145 -1.55 -0.76 4.54
N TYR A 146 -2.29 -0.51 3.47
CA TYR A 146 -3.49 -1.29 3.12
C TYR A 146 -3.13 -2.75 2.87
N TRP A 147 -2.08 -2.99 2.08
CA TRP A 147 -1.58 -4.34 1.81
C TRP A 147 -1.01 -5.04 3.04
N GLU A 148 -0.33 -4.34 3.95
CA GLU A 148 0.33 -4.95 5.11
C GLU A 148 -0.66 -5.27 6.25
N LEU A 149 -1.78 -4.52 6.33
CA LEU A 149 -2.76 -4.67 7.40
C LEU A 149 -3.97 -5.53 7.02
N ASP A 150 -4.42 -5.45 5.76
CA ASP A 150 -5.60 -6.20 5.32
C ASP A 150 -5.44 -7.69 5.59
N ARG A 151 -6.44 -8.27 6.26
CA ARG A 151 -6.51 -9.67 6.67
C ARG A 151 -5.30 -10.15 7.47
N GLY A 152 -4.65 -9.24 8.19
CA GLY A 152 -3.49 -9.53 9.04
C GLY A 152 -2.16 -9.59 8.29
N GLY A 153 -2.13 -9.14 7.02
CA GLY A 153 -0.95 -9.04 6.18
C GLY A 153 -0.73 -10.23 5.25
N PRO A 154 0.30 -10.17 4.38
CA PRO A 154 0.51 -11.13 3.28
C PRO A 154 0.65 -12.58 3.77
N PHE A 155 1.31 -12.80 4.91
CA PHE A 155 1.48 -14.14 5.48
C PHE A 155 0.14 -14.74 5.95
N ALA A 156 -0.70 -13.93 6.61
CA ALA A 156 -2.00 -14.37 7.11
C ALA A 156 -3.01 -14.55 5.98
N ARG A 157 -2.95 -13.70 4.94
CA ARG A 157 -3.76 -13.83 3.73
C ARG A 157 -3.50 -15.12 2.97
N HIS A 158 -2.22 -15.44 2.76
CA HIS A 158 -1.84 -16.66 2.07
C HIS A 158 -2.30 -17.92 2.83
N ALA A 159 -2.13 -17.93 4.15
CA ALA A 159 -2.54 -19.03 5.04
C ALA A 159 -4.05 -19.12 5.28
N GLY A 160 -4.84 -18.13 4.83
CA GLY A 160 -6.29 -18.12 5.03
C GLY A 160 -6.73 -17.86 6.47
N GLU A 161 -5.86 -17.29 7.32
CA GLU A 161 -6.09 -17.16 8.78
C GLU A 161 -7.30 -16.28 9.13
N ARG A 162 -7.66 -15.32 8.26
CA ARG A 162 -8.76 -14.37 8.51
C ARG A 162 -9.83 -14.46 7.42
N PRO A 163 -11.05 -14.94 7.71
CA PRO A 163 -12.09 -15.13 6.70
C PRO A 163 -12.74 -13.81 6.26
N TYR A 164 -12.80 -12.81 7.16
CA TYR A 164 -13.40 -11.52 6.88
C TYR A 164 -12.36 -10.54 6.31
N PRO A 165 -12.60 -9.95 5.12
CA PRO A 165 -11.71 -8.95 4.54
C PRO A 165 -11.83 -7.59 5.24
N ASP A 166 -10.73 -6.84 5.35
CA ASP A 166 -10.79 -5.44 5.77
C ASP A 166 -11.11 -4.52 4.58
N PHE A 167 -10.72 -4.93 3.36
CA PHE A 167 -11.11 -4.34 2.07
C PHE A 167 -11.85 -5.34 1.18
N LEU A 168 -13.06 -4.98 0.74
CA LEU A 168 -13.86 -5.77 -0.18
C LEU A 168 -13.62 -5.33 -1.62
N PHE A 169 -12.91 -6.15 -2.38
CA PHE A 169 -12.64 -5.91 -3.80
C PHE A 169 -13.81 -6.41 -4.68
N PRO A 170 -14.10 -5.79 -5.83
CA PRO A 170 -15.18 -6.22 -6.75
C PRO A 170 -15.06 -7.68 -7.20
N GLN A 171 -13.82 -8.16 -7.40
CA GLN A 171 -13.51 -9.54 -7.79
C GLN A 171 -13.91 -10.56 -6.71
N MET A 172 -14.09 -10.12 -5.45
CA MET A 172 -14.56 -10.99 -4.37
C MET A 172 -16.08 -11.18 -4.41
N THR A 173 -16.83 -10.23 -4.94
CA THR A 173 -18.30 -10.26 -4.93
C THR A 173 -18.89 -10.76 -6.25
N THR A 174 -18.09 -10.83 -7.30
CA THR A 174 -18.56 -11.13 -8.66
C THR A 174 -17.89 -12.41 -9.19
N PRO A 175 -18.55 -13.59 -9.12
CA PRO A 175 -17.92 -14.89 -9.41
C PRO A 175 -17.39 -15.09 -10.84
N HIS A 176 -17.85 -14.30 -11.80
CA HIS A 176 -17.59 -14.51 -13.23
C HIS A 176 -16.61 -13.51 -13.86
N VAL A 177 -16.09 -12.55 -13.08
CA VAL A 177 -15.18 -11.50 -13.60
C VAL A 177 -13.72 -11.69 -13.17
N ALA A 178 -13.44 -12.70 -12.35
CA ALA A 178 -12.11 -13.00 -11.85
C ALA A 178 -11.75 -14.48 -12.01
N LYS A 179 -10.45 -14.78 -12.05
CA LYS A 179 -9.97 -16.17 -12.06
C LYS A 179 -10.44 -16.88 -10.77
N PRO A 180 -10.71 -18.20 -10.81
CA PRO A 180 -11.21 -18.94 -9.65
C PRO A 180 -10.32 -18.86 -8.41
N ASP A 181 -9.03 -18.59 -8.57
CA ASP A 181 -7.99 -18.48 -7.53
C ASP A 181 -7.55 -17.03 -7.28
N TRP A 182 -8.25 -16.04 -7.84
CA TRP A 182 -7.89 -14.62 -7.69
C TRP A 182 -7.86 -14.19 -6.23
N ARG A 183 -6.86 -13.38 -5.92
CA ARG A 183 -6.62 -12.77 -4.61
C ARG A 183 -6.05 -11.37 -4.81
N PRO A 184 -6.36 -10.42 -3.93
CA PRO A 184 -5.71 -9.12 -3.99
C PRO A 184 -4.22 -9.27 -3.71
N THR A 185 -3.41 -8.62 -4.52
CA THR A 185 -1.97 -8.49 -4.41
C THR A 185 -1.62 -7.03 -4.10
N PHE A 186 -0.36 -6.73 -3.81
CA PHE A 186 0.08 -5.35 -3.55
C PHE A 186 -0.39 -4.32 -4.60
N VAL A 187 -0.42 -4.70 -5.88
CA VAL A 187 -0.82 -3.80 -6.96
C VAL A 187 -2.29 -3.36 -6.81
N ASP A 188 -3.16 -4.25 -6.36
CA ASP A 188 -4.57 -3.95 -6.11
C ASP A 188 -4.71 -2.92 -4.98
N TYR A 189 -3.95 -3.05 -3.90
CA TYR A 189 -3.95 -2.06 -2.80
C TYR A 189 -3.30 -0.73 -3.18
N LEU A 190 -2.28 -0.74 -4.05
CA LEU A 190 -1.70 0.48 -4.59
C LEU A 190 -2.74 1.23 -5.44
N TYR A 191 -3.51 0.50 -6.26
CA TYR A 191 -4.62 1.08 -7.01
C TYR A 191 -5.68 1.67 -6.08
N VAL A 192 -6.10 0.97 -5.02
CA VAL A 192 -7.00 1.51 -3.98
C VAL A 192 -6.46 2.81 -3.37
N SER A 193 -5.15 2.88 -3.13
CA SER A 193 -4.51 4.06 -2.58
C SER A 193 -4.51 5.25 -3.55
N VAL A 194 -4.30 4.99 -4.84
CA VAL A 194 -4.43 6.00 -5.91
C VAL A 194 -5.88 6.50 -5.98
N THR A 195 -6.85 5.59 -6.06
CA THR A 195 -8.26 5.99 -6.24
C THR A 195 -8.81 6.74 -5.03
N ASN A 196 -8.37 6.41 -3.82
CA ASN A 196 -8.76 7.10 -2.59
C ASN A 196 -8.36 8.60 -2.60
N VAL A 197 -7.19 8.94 -3.13
CA VAL A 197 -6.72 10.35 -3.15
C VAL A 197 -7.11 11.09 -4.42
N MET A 198 -7.31 10.39 -5.53
CA MET A 198 -7.70 11.02 -6.79
C MET A 198 -9.17 11.42 -6.79
N ALA A 199 -10.05 10.66 -6.12
CA ALA A 199 -11.51 10.90 -6.00
C ALA A 199 -12.30 11.08 -7.31
N PHE A 200 -11.64 11.07 -8.48
CA PHE A 200 -12.24 11.11 -9.82
C PHE A 200 -12.34 9.73 -10.49
N SER A 201 -11.80 8.69 -9.85
CA SER A 201 -11.85 7.30 -10.31
C SER A 201 -13.02 6.53 -9.68
N PRO A 202 -13.46 5.40 -10.26
CA PRO A 202 -14.45 4.54 -9.63
C PRO A 202 -13.97 4.06 -8.25
N THR A 203 -14.76 4.31 -7.20
CA THR A 203 -14.50 3.81 -5.83
C THR A 203 -15.11 2.42 -5.68
N ASP A 204 -14.45 1.42 -6.26
CA ASP A 204 -14.96 0.06 -6.40
C ASP A 204 -14.65 -0.85 -5.20
N THR A 205 -13.58 -0.54 -4.46
CA THR A 205 -13.14 -1.29 -3.28
C THR A 205 -13.69 -0.67 -2.01
N MET A 206 -14.43 -1.45 -1.21
CA MET A 206 -15.10 -0.96 -0.01
C MET A 206 -14.26 -1.21 1.26
N PRO A 207 -13.94 -0.18 2.06
CA PRO A 207 -13.31 -0.36 3.36
C PRO A 207 -14.33 -0.87 4.38
N LEU A 208 -14.21 -2.14 4.79
CA LEU A 208 -15.11 -2.76 5.76
C LEU A 208 -14.66 -2.49 7.20
N ALA A 209 -13.35 -2.52 7.44
CA ALA A 209 -12.80 -2.34 8.78
C ALA A 209 -12.77 -0.87 9.22
N ARG A 210 -12.95 -0.62 10.53
CA ARG A 210 -12.90 0.74 11.10
C ARG A 210 -11.55 1.41 10.90
N TRP A 211 -10.46 0.65 11.06
CA TRP A 211 -9.10 1.16 10.85
C TRP A 211 -8.86 1.52 9.38
N ALA A 212 -9.41 0.75 8.43
CA ALA A 212 -9.27 1.00 7.00
C ALA A 212 -9.93 2.32 6.63
N LYS A 213 -11.16 2.55 7.13
CA LYS A 213 -11.87 3.84 6.99
C LYS A 213 -11.04 5.00 7.53
N ALA A 214 -10.49 4.86 8.74
CA ALA A 214 -9.67 5.90 9.35
C ALA A 214 -8.39 6.22 8.55
N LEU A 215 -7.64 5.20 8.12
CA LEU A 215 -6.44 5.41 7.31
C LEU A 215 -6.76 6.03 5.95
N MET A 216 -7.86 5.63 5.31
CA MET A 216 -8.32 6.25 4.06
C MET A 216 -8.68 7.72 4.26
N THR A 217 -9.37 8.08 5.35
CA THR A 217 -9.65 9.47 5.69
C THR A 217 -8.37 10.28 5.87
N VAL A 218 -7.41 9.78 6.65
CA VAL A 218 -6.12 10.47 6.86
C VAL A 218 -5.37 10.67 5.55
N GLN A 219 -5.26 9.61 4.74
CA GLN A 219 -4.61 9.71 3.44
C GLN A 219 -5.24 10.78 2.55
N ALA A 220 -6.58 10.78 2.46
CA ALA A 220 -7.32 11.72 1.63
C ALA A 220 -7.19 13.17 2.12
N MET A 221 -7.22 13.41 3.43
CA MET A 221 -7.02 14.75 4.00
C MET A 221 -5.64 15.32 3.63
N VAL A 222 -4.58 14.53 3.81
CA VAL A 222 -3.21 14.94 3.48
C VAL A 222 -3.07 15.23 1.98
N ALA A 223 -3.60 14.36 1.13
CA ALA A 223 -3.54 14.55 -0.31
C ALA A 223 -4.30 15.78 -0.78
N LEU A 224 -5.52 15.98 -0.26
CA LEU A 224 -6.41 17.07 -0.66
C LEU A 224 -5.86 18.42 -0.24
N SER A 225 -5.40 18.57 1.01
CA SER A 225 -4.84 19.85 1.49
C SER A 225 -3.61 20.24 0.68
N THR A 226 -2.67 19.29 0.54
CA THR A 226 -1.42 19.49 -0.21
C THR A 226 -1.71 19.88 -1.66
N ALA A 227 -2.55 19.11 -2.36
CA ALA A 227 -2.84 19.35 -3.77
C ALA A 227 -3.54 20.70 -3.97
N ALA A 228 -4.57 21.01 -3.17
CA ALA A 228 -5.33 22.25 -3.29
C ALA A 228 -4.44 23.49 -3.09
N LEU A 229 -3.63 23.51 -2.02
CA LEU A 229 -2.77 24.65 -1.70
C LEU A 229 -1.61 24.81 -2.68
N VAL A 230 -0.96 23.70 -3.06
CA VAL A 230 0.16 23.74 -4.01
C VAL A 230 -0.29 24.21 -5.39
N ILE A 231 -1.41 23.70 -5.90
CA ILE A 231 -1.94 24.12 -7.21
C ILE A 231 -2.34 25.59 -7.16
N SER A 232 -3.08 26.00 -6.12
CA SER A 232 -3.49 27.40 -5.93
C SER A 232 -2.31 28.35 -5.94
N ARG A 233 -1.27 28.05 -5.15
CA ARG A 233 -0.07 28.91 -5.08
C ARG A 233 0.74 28.88 -6.37
N ALA A 234 0.87 27.74 -7.02
CA ALA A 234 1.61 27.63 -8.28
C ALA A 234 0.96 28.50 -9.38
N VAL A 235 -0.37 28.50 -9.47
CA VAL A 235 -1.10 29.37 -10.41
C VAL A 235 -0.87 30.85 -10.10
N ASN A 236 -0.96 31.24 -8.83
CA ASN A 236 -0.73 32.62 -8.37
C ASN A 236 0.72 33.12 -8.51
N VAL A 237 1.68 32.22 -8.80
CA VAL A 237 3.08 32.59 -9.04
C VAL A 237 3.38 32.74 -10.55
N LEU A 238 2.57 32.10 -11.41
CA LEU A 238 2.75 32.12 -12.87
C LEU A 238 1.97 33.24 -13.57
N GLY A 239 0.94 33.79 -12.91
CA GLY A 239 0.17 34.96 -13.35
C GLY A 239 0.23 36.07 -12.34
#